data_AF-A0A7R7T8G8-F1
#
_entry.id   AF-A0A7R7T8G8-F1
#
_cell.length_a   1.000
_cell.length_b   1.000
_cell.length_c   1.000
_cell.angle_alpha   90.00
_cell.angle_beta   90.00
_cell.angle_gamma   90.00
#
_symmetry.space_group_name_H-M   'P 1'
#
loop_
_entity.id
_entity.type
_entity.pdbx_description
1 polymer ?
#
loop_
_entity_poly.entity_id
_entity_poly.type
_entity_poly.pdbx_seq_one_letter_code
_entity_poly.pdbx_strand_id
1 'polypeptide(L)'
;MRTSGSLAFAASMVLLALGGSAGAQESGMSFFVSSVGSGKGADLGGLEGADKLCQTLAEKAGAGARTWRAYLSTQAEGGATAVNARDRIGTGPWQNAKGVVIAKDVADLHAANKISKETALTETGTPVNGRGDTPNTHDILTGSQPDGTAFPAGEDKTCGNWTKSGAEGAAMLGHHDRKGLDDSDAAKSWNASHLSRGGCSQEALKGTGGAGLLYCFAAK
;
A
#
# COMPACT_ATOMS: atom_id res chain seq x y z
N MET A 1 -63.76 49.48 -41.59
CA MET A 1 -62.86 50.08 -40.58
C MET A 1 -62.82 49.16 -39.36
N ARG A 2 -61.60 48.77 -38.97
CA ARG A 2 -61.14 48.21 -37.67
C ARG A 2 -61.50 46.76 -37.30
N THR A 3 -60.46 45.94 -37.41
CA THR A 3 -60.22 44.64 -36.78
C THR A 3 -59.81 44.78 -35.30
N SER A 4 -60.11 43.78 -34.47
CA SER A 4 -59.50 43.47 -33.16
C SER A 4 -59.91 42.01 -32.84
N GLY A 5 -59.08 41.00 -32.59
CA GLY A 5 -57.66 40.96 -32.23
C GLY A 5 -57.52 40.66 -30.73
N SER A 6 -57.48 39.40 -30.32
CA SER A 6 -57.01 38.97 -28.99
C SER A 6 -56.08 37.77 -29.12
N LEU A 7 -54.80 38.00 -28.81
CA LEU A 7 -53.71 37.04 -28.85
C LEU A 7 -53.73 36.12 -27.61
N ALA A 8 -53.38 34.86 -27.83
CA ALA A 8 -53.02 33.89 -26.79
C ALA A 8 -51.58 34.14 -26.30
N PHE A 9 -51.37 34.13 -24.98
CA PHE A 9 -50.04 34.08 -24.37
C PHE A 9 -49.69 32.63 -24.05
N ALA A 10 -48.65 32.09 -24.71
CA ALA A 10 -47.99 30.86 -24.33
C ALA A 10 -46.68 31.20 -23.60
N ALA A 11 -46.57 30.84 -22.32
CA ALA A 11 -45.35 31.01 -21.54
C ALA A 11 -44.44 29.78 -21.73
N SER A 12 -43.25 30.00 -22.29
CA SER A 12 -42.20 28.97 -22.38
C SER A 12 -41.27 29.06 -21.17
N MET A 13 -41.19 27.99 -20.37
CA MET A 13 -40.15 27.81 -19.35
C MET A 13 -38.91 27.19 -19.99
N VAL A 14 -37.81 27.93 -20.00
CA VAL A 14 -36.48 27.43 -20.37
C VAL A 14 -35.80 26.89 -19.10
N LEU A 15 -35.65 25.57 -19.01
CA LEU A 15 -34.78 24.95 -18.00
C LEU A 15 -33.32 24.98 -18.48
N LEU A 16 -32.49 25.81 -17.84
CA LEU A 16 -31.04 25.72 -17.98
C LEU A 16 -30.52 24.51 -17.19
N ALA A 17 -30.13 23.45 -17.89
CA ALA A 17 -29.36 22.35 -17.31
C ALA A 17 -27.90 22.81 -17.13
N LEU A 18 -27.54 23.16 -15.88
CA LEU A 18 -26.14 23.29 -15.47
C LEU A 18 -25.53 21.90 -15.38
N GLY A 19 -24.95 21.43 -16.48
CA GLY A 19 -24.08 20.26 -16.51
C GLY A 19 -22.78 20.55 -15.77
N GLY A 20 -22.79 20.41 -14.45
CA GLY A 20 -21.57 20.36 -13.67
C GLY A 20 -20.82 19.07 -14.02
N SER A 21 -19.69 19.19 -14.70
CA SER A 21 -18.72 18.10 -14.75
C SER A 21 -18.29 17.82 -13.31
N ALA A 22 -18.80 16.74 -12.72
CA ALA A 22 -18.23 16.19 -11.50
C ALA A 22 -16.84 15.65 -11.86
N GLY A 23 -15.85 16.53 -11.89
CA GLY A 23 -14.46 16.11 -11.87
C GLY A 23 -14.27 15.29 -10.60
N ALA A 24 -14.02 13.99 -10.74
CA ALA A 24 -13.58 13.19 -9.61
C ALA A 24 -12.34 13.92 -9.06
N GLN A 25 -12.43 14.42 -7.84
CA GLN A 25 -11.26 15.02 -7.20
C GLN A 25 -10.27 13.86 -7.01
N GLU A 26 -9.24 13.84 -7.87
CA GLU A 26 -8.17 12.85 -7.81
C GLU A 26 -7.67 12.79 -6.37
N SER A 27 -7.70 11.59 -5.80
CA SER A 27 -7.30 11.40 -4.42
C SER A 27 -5.85 11.86 -4.26
N GLY A 28 -5.60 12.74 -3.28
CA GLY A 28 -4.25 13.14 -2.91
C GLY A 28 -3.44 11.99 -2.29
N MET A 29 -4.06 10.84 -2.02
CA MET A 29 -3.40 9.67 -1.44
C MET A 29 -2.24 9.19 -2.32
N SER A 30 -1.10 8.97 -1.66
CA SER A 30 0.13 8.46 -2.28
C SER A 30 0.82 7.38 -1.43
N PHE A 31 0.22 7.02 -0.28
CA PHE A 31 0.61 5.87 0.53
C PHE A 31 -0.62 5.20 1.13
N PHE A 32 -0.60 3.88 1.21
CA PHE A 32 -1.52 3.10 2.05
C PHE A 32 -0.92 1.72 2.38
N VAL A 33 -1.49 1.06 3.39
CA VAL A 33 -1.30 -0.38 3.63
C VAL A 33 -2.41 -1.13 2.91
N SER A 34 -2.12 -2.16 2.14
CA SER A 34 -3.15 -2.92 1.45
C SER A 34 -4.17 -3.48 2.45
N SER A 35 -5.47 -3.31 2.19
CA SER A 35 -6.52 -3.89 3.04
C SER A 35 -6.54 -5.42 3.03
N VAL A 36 -5.98 -6.02 1.97
CA VAL A 36 -5.88 -7.46 1.76
C VAL A 36 -4.52 -7.83 1.15
N GLY A 37 -4.10 -9.08 1.35
CA GLY A 37 -2.97 -9.68 0.63
C GLY A 37 -3.38 -10.34 -0.68
N SER A 38 -2.47 -11.11 -1.29
CA SER A 38 -2.74 -11.85 -2.54
C SER A 38 -3.74 -13.00 -2.39
N GLY A 39 -3.99 -13.43 -1.15
CA GLY A 39 -4.73 -14.66 -0.83
C GLY A 39 -3.89 -15.93 -0.96
N LYS A 40 -2.60 -15.82 -1.31
CA LYS A 40 -1.64 -16.92 -1.45
C LYS A 40 -0.41 -16.73 -0.56
N GLY A 41 -0.59 -16.21 0.65
CA GLY A 41 0.53 -15.91 1.54
C GLY A 41 1.48 -14.89 0.91
N ALA A 42 2.77 -15.22 0.89
CA ALA A 42 3.83 -14.38 0.30
C ALA A 42 4.06 -14.65 -1.21
N ASP A 43 3.31 -15.56 -1.84
CA ASP A 43 3.29 -15.66 -3.30
C ASP A 43 2.44 -14.50 -3.85
N LEU A 44 3.14 -13.50 -4.38
CA LEU A 44 2.55 -12.31 -4.98
C LEU A 44 2.62 -12.39 -6.51
N GLY A 45 3.19 -13.46 -7.10
CA GLY A 45 3.57 -13.49 -8.51
C GLY A 45 4.76 -12.57 -8.82
N GLY A 46 5.70 -12.44 -7.88
CA GLY A 46 6.82 -11.51 -7.99
C GLY A 46 6.43 -10.04 -7.77
N LEU A 47 7.37 -9.14 -8.04
CA LEU A 47 7.16 -7.70 -7.87
C LEU A 47 6.04 -7.14 -8.75
N GLU A 48 5.86 -7.67 -9.96
CA GLU A 48 4.82 -7.23 -10.89
C GLU A 48 3.43 -7.53 -10.33
N GLY A 49 3.20 -8.73 -9.78
CA GLY A 49 1.92 -9.07 -9.18
C GLY A 49 1.65 -8.32 -7.87
N ALA A 50 2.70 -8.03 -7.09
CA ALA A 50 2.59 -7.16 -5.92
C ALA A 50 2.20 -5.72 -6.29
N ASP A 51 2.85 -5.14 -7.31
CA ASP A 51 2.53 -3.81 -7.83
C ASP A 51 1.10 -3.76 -8.39
N LYS A 52 0.68 -4.80 -9.12
CA LYS A 52 -0.69 -4.93 -9.63
C LYS A 52 -1.74 -4.96 -8.52
N LEU A 53 -1.45 -5.61 -7.39
CA LEU A 53 -2.32 -5.60 -6.22
C LEU A 53 -2.48 -4.18 -5.68
N CYS A 54 -1.38 -3.46 -5.45
CA CYS A 54 -1.40 -2.07 -5.02
C CYS A 54 -2.18 -1.18 -6.00
N GLN A 55 -1.89 -1.30 -7.30
CA GLN A 55 -2.57 -0.55 -8.35
C GLN A 55 -4.09 -0.79 -8.33
N THR A 56 -4.50 -2.05 -8.24
CA THR A 56 -5.93 -2.45 -8.22
C THR A 56 -6.66 -1.88 -7.00
N LEU A 57 -6.03 -1.89 -5.82
CA LEU A 57 -6.63 -1.34 -4.60
C LEU A 57 -6.73 0.18 -4.68
N ALA A 58 -5.69 0.85 -5.18
CA ALA A 58 -5.70 2.29 -5.37
C ALA A 58 -6.77 2.75 -6.36
N GLU A 59 -6.93 2.04 -7.48
CA GLU A 59 -7.98 2.30 -8.47
C GLU A 59 -9.38 2.23 -7.84
N LYS A 60 -9.64 1.19 -7.05
CA LYS A 60 -10.92 1.05 -6.32
C LYS A 60 -11.17 2.18 -5.32
N ALA A 61 -10.11 2.77 -4.78
CA ALA A 61 -10.18 3.91 -3.87
C ALA A 61 -10.16 5.27 -4.58
N GLY A 62 -10.20 5.32 -5.92
CA GLY A 62 -10.18 6.58 -6.68
C GLY A 62 -8.80 7.25 -6.75
N ALA A 63 -7.73 6.49 -6.60
CA ALA A 63 -6.34 6.94 -6.71
C ALA A 63 -5.57 6.24 -7.84
N GLY A 64 -6.28 5.78 -8.87
CA GLY A 64 -5.73 4.94 -9.94
C GLY A 64 -4.85 5.64 -10.98
N ALA A 65 -4.91 6.97 -11.08
CA ALA A 65 -4.14 7.73 -12.06
C ALA A 65 -2.61 7.73 -11.81
N ARG A 66 -2.20 7.37 -10.59
CA ARG A 66 -0.79 7.26 -10.19
C ARG A 66 -0.25 5.88 -10.53
N THR A 67 1.06 5.78 -10.69
CA THR A 67 1.74 4.47 -10.71
C THR A 67 1.99 4.01 -9.29
N TRP A 68 1.43 2.86 -8.89
CA TRP A 68 1.61 2.29 -7.57
C TRP A 68 2.65 1.17 -7.54
N ARG A 69 3.46 1.15 -6.47
CA ARG A 69 4.49 0.15 -6.23
C ARG A 69 4.34 -0.43 -4.84
N ALA A 70 4.46 -1.75 -4.74
CA ALA A 70 4.61 -2.42 -3.47
C ALA A 70 6.03 -2.19 -2.93
N TYR A 71 6.14 -1.83 -1.65
CA TYR A 71 7.41 -1.66 -0.94
C TYR A 71 8.04 -3.04 -0.66
N LEU A 72 8.69 -3.61 -1.68
CA LEU A 72 9.29 -4.93 -1.61
C LEU A 72 10.65 -4.92 -2.28
N SER A 73 11.62 -5.53 -1.61
CA SER A 73 12.92 -5.85 -2.21
C SER A 73 12.92 -7.25 -2.80
N THR A 74 13.81 -7.51 -3.75
CA THR A 74 14.12 -8.87 -4.24
C THR A 74 15.62 -9.13 -4.17
N GLN A 75 15.97 -10.40 -4.03
CA GLN A 75 17.34 -10.88 -4.02
C GLN A 75 17.88 -11.03 -5.44
N ALA A 76 19.21 -10.93 -5.58
CA ALA A 76 19.88 -11.33 -6.81
C ALA A 76 19.78 -12.86 -6.96
N GLU A 77 19.21 -13.31 -8.07
CA GLU A 77 18.98 -14.73 -8.36
C GLU A 77 19.00 -14.96 -9.87
N GLY A 78 19.55 -16.08 -10.32
CA GLY A 78 19.49 -16.49 -11.74
C GLY A 78 20.10 -15.47 -12.73
N GLY A 79 21.06 -14.65 -12.28
CA GLY A 79 21.67 -13.58 -13.08
C GLY A 79 20.90 -12.25 -13.06
N ALA A 80 19.73 -12.18 -12.42
CA ALA A 80 19.04 -10.92 -12.16
C ALA A 80 19.72 -10.17 -11.00
N THR A 81 19.75 -8.84 -11.09
CA THR A 81 20.23 -7.99 -9.99
C THR A 81 19.21 -7.92 -8.87
N ALA A 82 19.68 -7.78 -7.63
CA ALA A 82 18.82 -7.44 -6.51
C ALA A 82 18.08 -6.13 -6.77
N VAL A 83 16.89 -6.00 -6.19
CA VAL A 83 16.07 -4.79 -6.33
C VAL A 83 15.76 -4.27 -4.94
N ASN A 84 16.08 -3.01 -4.69
CA ASN A 84 15.80 -2.35 -3.42
C ASN A 84 14.39 -1.75 -3.43
N ALA A 85 13.63 -1.94 -2.36
CA ALA A 85 12.31 -1.34 -2.20
C ALA A 85 12.36 0.19 -2.28
N ARG A 86 13.36 0.80 -1.62
CA ARG A 86 13.53 2.26 -1.56
C ARG A 86 13.68 2.94 -2.92
N ASP A 87 14.23 2.25 -3.91
CA ASP A 87 14.52 2.81 -5.23
C ASP A 87 13.29 2.79 -6.16
N ARG A 88 12.22 2.08 -5.77
CA ARG A 88 11.04 1.84 -6.61
C ARG A 88 9.89 2.79 -6.33
N ILE A 89 9.80 3.33 -5.12
CA ILE A 89 8.60 3.98 -4.59
C ILE A 89 8.47 5.47 -4.93
N GLY A 90 9.34 6.01 -5.80
CA GLY A 90 9.39 7.44 -6.12
C GLY A 90 10.13 8.25 -5.07
N THR A 91 10.01 9.58 -5.14
CA THR A 91 10.78 10.52 -4.29
C THR A 91 9.98 11.13 -3.16
N GLY A 92 8.67 10.84 -3.05
CA GLY A 92 7.75 11.50 -2.13
C GLY A 92 7.31 12.90 -2.60
N PRO A 93 6.55 13.64 -1.77
CA PRO A 93 6.03 13.22 -0.47
C PRO A 93 4.93 12.15 -0.59
N TRP A 94 4.81 11.32 0.43
CA TRP A 94 3.72 10.35 0.51
C TRP A 94 2.76 10.69 1.64
N GLN A 95 1.46 10.65 1.35
CA GLN A 95 0.39 10.90 2.31
C GLN A 95 -0.66 9.80 2.29
N ASN A 96 -1.25 9.51 3.44
CA ASN A 96 -2.30 8.51 3.56
C ASN A 96 -3.66 9.02 3.01
N ALA A 97 -4.68 8.16 3.03
CA ALA A 97 -6.04 8.47 2.57
C ALA A 97 -6.69 9.68 3.27
N LYS A 98 -6.21 10.08 4.46
CA LYS A 98 -6.68 11.25 5.21
C LYS A 98 -5.82 12.50 5.00
N GLY A 99 -4.85 12.45 4.08
CA GLY A 99 -3.96 13.56 3.77
C GLY A 99 -2.83 13.77 4.79
N VAL A 100 -2.62 12.83 5.72
CA VAL A 100 -1.48 12.92 6.65
C VAL A 100 -0.21 12.52 5.90
N VAL A 101 0.76 13.44 5.84
CA VAL A 101 2.09 13.18 5.26
C VAL A 101 2.82 12.15 6.12
N ILE A 102 3.19 11.03 5.51
CA ILE A 102 3.90 9.90 6.10
C ILE A 102 5.41 10.13 6.04
N ALA A 103 5.91 10.56 4.90
CA ALA A 103 7.29 10.97 4.73
C ALA A 103 7.39 12.00 3.60
N LYS A 104 8.27 12.98 3.77
CA LYS A 104 8.49 14.03 2.75
C LYS A 104 9.34 13.56 1.58
N ASP A 105 10.25 12.63 1.83
CA ASP A 105 11.21 12.07 0.87
C ASP A 105 11.73 10.70 1.35
N VAL A 106 12.54 10.03 0.52
CA VAL A 106 13.12 8.71 0.83
C VAL A 106 13.99 8.74 2.10
N ALA A 107 14.73 9.84 2.33
CA ALA A 107 15.60 9.93 3.51
C ALA A 107 14.76 10.04 4.79
N ASP A 108 13.70 10.84 4.77
CA ASP A 108 12.72 10.95 5.85
C ASP A 108 11.98 9.62 6.09
N LEU A 109 11.62 8.91 5.02
CA LEU A 109 10.99 7.59 5.10
C LEU A 109 11.87 6.58 5.86
N HIS A 110 13.18 6.66 5.71
CA HIS A 110 14.13 5.77 6.36
C HIS A 110 14.72 6.31 7.67
N ALA A 111 14.21 7.44 8.15
CA ALA A 111 14.60 8.05 9.42
C ALA A 111 13.39 8.21 10.36
N ALA A 112 12.76 9.38 10.37
CA ALA A 112 11.76 9.78 11.38
C ALA A 112 10.31 9.71 10.88
N ASN A 113 10.04 8.89 9.85
CA ASN A 113 8.73 8.80 9.21
C ASN A 113 7.54 8.70 10.18
N LYS A 114 6.35 9.00 9.67
CA LYS A 114 5.11 8.94 10.47
C LYS A 114 4.33 7.64 10.25
N ILE A 115 4.97 6.51 10.01
CA ILE A 115 4.27 5.21 10.00
C ILE A 115 4.00 4.81 11.46
N SER A 116 2.73 4.63 11.78
CA SER A 116 2.22 4.27 13.09
C SER A 116 0.85 3.61 12.95
N LYS A 117 0.33 3.05 14.03
CA LYS A 117 -1.01 2.44 14.09
C LYS A 117 -2.10 3.41 13.61
N GLU A 118 -1.94 4.69 13.89
CA GLU A 118 -2.92 5.74 13.60
C GLU A 118 -2.87 6.23 12.14
N THR A 119 -1.71 6.09 11.50
CA THR A 119 -1.42 6.71 10.19
C THR A 119 -1.24 5.70 9.07
N ALA A 120 -0.91 4.44 9.39
CA ALA A 120 -0.87 3.31 8.48
C ALA A 120 -2.29 2.81 8.18
N LEU A 121 -2.97 3.54 7.31
CA LEU A 121 -4.36 3.29 6.92
C LEU A 121 -4.45 2.50 5.62
N THR A 122 -5.59 1.83 5.42
CA THR A 122 -5.93 1.21 4.14
C THR A 122 -6.13 2.23 3.03
N GLU A 123 -6.23 1.75 1.79
CA GLU A 123 -6.56 2.57 0.61
C GLU A 123 -7.89 3.32 0.77
N THR A 124 -8.80 2.82 1.61
CA THR A 124 -10.09 3.46 1.95
C THR A 124 -10.05 4.31 3.22
N GLY A 125 -8.88 4.44 3.86
CA GLY A 125 -8.69 5.24 5.08
C GLY A 125 -9.10 4.56 6.39
N THR A 126 -9.31 3.24 6.36
CA THR A 126 -9.65 2.42 7.53
C THR A 126 -8.38 2.07 8.32
N PRO A 127 -8.42 2.04 9.66
CA PRO A 127 -7.31 1.52 10.46
C PRO A 127 -7.02 0.05 10.14
N VAL A 128 -5.74 -0.31 10.02
CA VAL A 128 -5.31 -1.71 9.88
C VAL A 128 -5.21 -2.33 11.27
N ASN A 129 -5.71 -3.54 11.47
CA ASN A 129 -5.55 -4.26 12.74
C ASN A 129 -4.07 -4.46 13.09
N GLY A 130 -3.74 -4.28 14.38
CA GLY A 130 -2.37 -4.32 14.88
C GLY A 130 -2.26 -5.26 16.09
N ARG A 131 -1.12 -5.23 16.77
CA ARG A 131 -0.89 -6.03 17.97
C ARG A 131 -1.91 -5.66 19.06
N GLY A 132 -2.68 -6.66 19.49
CA GLY A 132 -3.77 -6.53 20.46
C GLY A 132 -5.17 -6.56 19.85
N ASP A 133 -5.29 -6.42 18.53
CA ASP A 133 -6.56 -6.55 17.82
C ASP A 133 -6.81 -7.99 17.36
N THR A 134 -8.06 -8.29 16.99
CA THR A 134 -8.46 -9.61 16.45
C THR A 134 -9.16 -9.44 15.10
N PRO A 135 -8.67 -10.08 14.02
CA PRO A 135 -7.39 -10.80 13.94
C PRO A 135 -6.19 -9.84 14.06
N ASN A 136 -5.04 -10.34 14.52
CA ASN A 136 -3.78 -9.60 14.46
C ASN A 136 -3.23 -9.65 13.03
N THR A 137 -2.95 -8.48 12.44
CA THR A 137 -2.42 -8.33 11.08
C THR A 137 -1.34 -7.24 11.02
N HIS A 138 -0.51 -7.14 12.06
CA HIS A 138 0.45 -6.05 12.19
C HIS A 138 1.71 -6.22 11.33
N ASP A 139 2.04 -7.46 10.97
CA ASP A 139 3.19 -7.75 10.10
C ASP A 139 2.88 -7.39 8.64
N ILE A 140 3.80 -6.65 8.03
CA ILE A 140 3.79 -6.25 6.62
C ILE A 140 4.99 -6.87 5.90
N LEU A 141 4.77 -7.47 4.72
CA LEU A 141 5.85 -8.04 3.90
C LEU A 141 6.74 -6.93 3.33
N THR A 142 8.06 -7.06 3.45
CA THR A 142 9.02 -6.07 2.92
C THR A 142 10.23 -6.68 2.22
N GLY A 143 10.76 -7.78 2.76
CA GLY A 143 11.99 -8.40 2.25
C GLY A 143 13.22 -7.50 2.28
N SER A 144 13.19 -6.44 3.09
CA SER A 144 14.15 -5.33 3.04
C SER A 144 14.93 -5.19 4.35
N GLN A 145 16.13 -4.65 4.25
CA GLN A 145 16.88 -4.14 5.40
C GLN A 145 16.27 -2.82 5.91
N PRO A 146 16.62 -2.34 7.11
CA PRO A 146 16.05 -1.11 7.68
C PRO A 146 16.20 0.12 6.76
N ASP A 147 17.31 0.21 6.02
CA ASP A 147 17.58 1.29 5.08
C ASP A 147 16.85 1.13 3.73
N GLY A 148 16.02 0.10 3.57
CA GLY A 148 15.22 -0.17 2.39
C GLY A 148 15.93 -0.87 1.25
N THR A 149 17.15 -1.37 1.49
CA THR A 149 17.90 -2.18 0.52
C THR A 149 17.52 -3.66 0.61
N ALA A 150 17.79 -4.40 -0.46
CA ALA A 150 17.67 -5.85 -0.45
C ALA A 150 18.74 -6.48 0.46
N PHE A 151 18.45 -7.66 1.00
CA PHE A 151 19.49 -8.51 1.59
C PHE A 151 20.54 -8.95 0.54
N PRO A 152 21.75 -9.36 0.97
CA PRO A 152 22.77 -9.89 0.07
C PRO A 152 22.36 -11.22 -0.60
N ALA A 153 22.96 -11.51 -1.75
CA ALA A 153 22.75 -12.78 -2.45
C ALA A 153 23.01 -13.99 -1.53
N GLY A 154 22.14 -14.99 -1.59
CA GLY A 154 22.18 -16.17 -0.72
C GLY A 154 21.37 -16.05 0.58
N GLU A 155 20.88 -14.86 0.92
CA GLU A 155 20.01 -14.62 2.07
C GLU A 155 18.57 -14.34 1.65
N ASP A 156 17.88 -15.33 1.06
CA ASP A 156 16.48 -15.19 0.66
C ASP A 156 15.56 -14.91 1.86
N LYS A 157 15.25 -13.62 2.06
CA LYS A 157 14.25 -13.11 3.00
C LYS A 157 13.01 -12.59 2.28
N THR A 158 12.67 -13.18 1.14
CA THR A 158 11.62 -12.69 0.23
C THR A 158 10.63 -13.78 -0.18
N CYS A 159 10.71 -14.95 0.44
CA CYS A 159 9.91 -16.12 0.01
C CYS A 159 10.09 -16.43 -1.48
N GLY A 160 11.35 -16.56 -1.92
CA GLY A 160 11.70 -16.85 -3.32
C GLY A 160 11.31 -15.72 -4.25
N ASN A 161 11.74 -14.50 -3.95
CA ASN A 161 11.38 -13.31 -4.70
C ASN A 161 9.86 -13.18 -4.92
N TRP A 162 9.09 -13.46 -3.87
CA TRP A 162 7.63 -13.36 -3.80
C TRP A 162 6.88 -14.36 -4.70
N THR A 163 7.39 -15.59 -4.79
CA THR A 163 6.80 -16.68 -5.60
C THR A 163 6.49 -17.95 -4.80
N LYS A 164 6.83 -18.00 -3.51
CA LYS A 164 6.56 -19.15 -2.63
C LYS A 164 5.39 -18.89 -1.70
N SER A 165 4.56 -19.91 -1.53
CA SER A 165 3.45 -19.97 -0.55
C SER A 165 3.54 -21.21 0.35
N GLY A 166 4.67 -21.90 0.36
CA GLY A 166 4.88 -23.15 1.09
C GLY A 166 5.40 -22.96 2.52
N ALA A 167 5.86 -24.05 3.12
CA ALA A 167 6.58 -24.02 4.40
C ALA A 167 8.04 -23.60 4.22
N GLU A 168 8.55 -23.60 2.99
CA GLU A 168 9.92 -23.30 2.62
C GLU A 168 10.16 -21.80 2.50
N GLY A 169 11.23 -21.33 3.14
CA GLY A 169 11.66 -19.93 3.10
C GLY A 169 11.03 -19.09 4.21
N ALA A 170 11.36 -17.81 4.19
CA ALA A 170 10.78 -16.81 5.07
C ALA A 170 10.85 -15.44 4.39
N ALA A 171 9.97 -14.54 4.79
CA ALA A 171 10.01 -13.14 4.37
C ALA A 171 10.46 -12.26 5.52
N MET A 172 11.28 -11.23 5.26
CA MET A 172 11.47 -10.14 6.21
C MET A 172 10.18 -9.32 6.28
N LEU A 173 9.76 -9.05 7.52
CA LEU A 173 8.52 -8.36 7.88
C LEU A 173 8.87 -7.09 8.65
N GLY A 174 7.98 -6.10 8.58
CA GLY A 174 7.99 -4.96 9.49
C GLY A 174 6.62 -4.71 10.10
N HIS A 175 6.55 -3.81 11.08
CA HIS A 175 5.34 -3.54 11.88
C HIS A 175 4.75 -2.18 11.56
N HIS A 176 3.54 -2.15 10.98
CA HIS A 176 2.85 -0.88 10.68
C HIS A 176 2.50 -0.09 11.95
N ASP A 177 2.30 -0.81 13.05
CA ASP A 177 1.92 -0.25 14.34
C ASP A 177 3.11 0.12 15.23
N ARG A 178 4.34 -0.16 14.77
CA ARG A 178 5.60 0.09 15.50
C ARG A 178 5.64 -0.60 16.88
N LYS A 179 4.95 -1.74 17.04
CA LYS A 179 4.92 -2.50 18.31
C LYS A 179 5.63 -3.84 18.19
N GLY A 180 6.61 -4.06 19.07
CA GLY A 180 7.34 -5.31 19.19
C GLY A 180 7.12 -6.04 20.52
N LEU A 181 7.98 -7.01 20.78
CA LEU A 181 8.07 -7.71 22.08
C LEU A 181 8.89 -6.91 23.11
N ASP A 182 9.70 -5.97 22.65
CA ASP A 182 10.54 -5.08 23.46
C ASP A 182 10.68 -3.70 22.78
N ASP A 183 11.52 -2.84 23.36
CA ASP A 183 11.72 -1.46 22.91
C ASP A 183 12.88 -1.28 21.90
N SER A 184 13.50 -2.36 21.42
CA SER A 184 14.60 -2.28 20.45
C SER A 184 14.14 -1.73 19.09
N ASP A 185 15.08 -1.12 18.36
CA ASP A 185 14.82 -0.57 17.03
C ASP A 185 14.33 -1.64 16.05
N ALA A 186 14.88 -2.86 16.15
CA ALA A 186 14.42 -4.00 15.36
C ALA A 186 12.97 -4.34 15.70
N ALA A 187 12.63 -4.55 16.98
CA ALA A 187 11.29 -4.95 17.40
C ALA A 187 10.22 -3.91 17.04
N LYS A 188 10.58 -2.63 16.89
CA LYS A 188 9.66 -1.57 16.45
C LYS A 188 9.74 -1.27 14.96
N SER A 189 10.67 -1.88 14.22
CA SER A 189 10.97 -1.55 12.83
C SER A 189 9.75 -1.68 11.92
N TRP A 190 9.47 -0.66 11.10
CA TRP A 190 8.30 -0.64 10.22
C TRP A 190 8.51 -1.50 8.98
N ASN A 191 9.76 -1.79 8.62
CA ASN A 191 10.14 -2.54 7.42
C ASN A 191 11.11 -3.70 7.65
N ALA A 192 11.70 -3.87 8.83
CA ALA A 192 12.73 -4.89 9.06
C ALA A 192 12.79 -5.32 10.53
N SER A 193 11.72 -5.91 11.03
CA SER A 193 11.56 -6.35 12.41
C SER A 193 11.97 -7.81 12.63
N HIS A 194 11.34 -8.74 11.91
CA HIS A 194 11.67 -10.16 11.99
C HIS A 194 11.29 -10.93 10.73
N LEU A 195 11.76 -12.17 10.65
CA LEU A 195 11.35 -13.09 9.60
C LEU A 195 9.97 -13.69 9.90
N SER A 196 9.21 -14.02 8.85
CA SER A 196 8.01 -14.83 8.99
C SER A 196 8.36 -16.20 9.61
N ARG A 197 7.49 -16.68 10.49
CA ARG A 197 7.66 -17.98 11.15
C ARG A 197 6.81 -19.05 10.47
N GLY A 198 7.40 -20.21 10.23
CA GLY A 198 6.69 -21.38 9.69
C GLY A 198 6.48 -21.36 8.16
N GLY A 199 7.11 -20.42 7.45
CA GLY A 199 7.13 -20.38 6.00
C GLY A 199 6.50 -19.13 5.39
N CYS A 200 6.00 -19.32 4.18
CA CYS A 200 5.50 -18.30 3.28
C CYS A 200 4.00 -18.43 3.00
N SER A 201 3.35 -19.50 3.50
CA SER A 201 1.92 -19.74 3.34
C SER A 201 1.08 -18.70 4.10
N GLN A 202 -0.18 -18.55 3.71
CA GLN A 202 -1.10 -17.68 4.43
C GLN A 202 -1.27 -18.09 5.90
N GLU A 203 -1.24 -19.40 6.19
CA GLU A 203 -1.32 -19.94 7.54
C GLU A 203 -0.07 -19.57 8.36
N ALA A 204 1.12 -19.70 7.76
CA ALA A 204 2.38 -19.29 8.38
C ALA A 204 2.39 -17.79 8.71
N LEU A 205 1.95 -16.94 7.77
CA LEU A 205 1.84 -15.50 7.99
C LEU A 205 0.88 -15.17 9.15
N LYS A 206 -0.29 -15.81 9.21
CA LYS A 206 -1.22 -15.66 10.34
C LYS A 206 -0.58 -16.08 11.66
N GLY A 207 0.17 -17.17 11.67
CA GLY A 207 0.85 -17.70 12.85
C GLY A 207 1.99 -16.84 13.39
N THR A 208 2.47 -15.87 12.61
CA THR A 208 3.45 -14.87 13.07
C THR A 208 2.83 -13.52 13.46
N GLY A 209 1.63 -13.20 12.96
CA GLY A 209 0.97 -11.90 13.21
C GLY A 209 0.66 -11.09 11.94
N GLY A 210 0.78 -11.70 10.76
CA GLY A 210 0.55 -11.06 9.47
C GLY A 210 -0.66 -11.58 8.71
N ALA A 211 -1.05 -10.82 7.69
CA ALA A 211 -2.06 -11.22 6.71
C ALA A 211 -1.55 -11.19 5.26
N GLY A 212 -0.24 -11.05 5.05
CA GLY A 212 0.34 -10.87 3.71
C GLY A 212 0.05 -9.49 3.13
N LEU A 213 -0.06 -8.48 4.01
CA LEU A 213 -0.32 -7.10 3.61
C LEU A 213 0.97 -6.44 3.09
N LEU A 214 0.78 -5.38 2.31
CA LEU A 214 1.84 -4.64 1.64
C LEU A 214 1.76 -3.15 2.00
N TYR A 215 2.90 -2.46 2.07
CA TYR A 215 2.89 -1.02 1.88
C TYR A 215 2.86 -0.69 0.40
N CYS A 216 1.96 0.19 -0.01
CA CYS A 216 1.78 0.64 -1.38
C CYS A 216 2.12 2.13 -1.46
N PHE A 217 3.07 2.48 -2.31
CA PHE A 217 3.53 3.85 -2.50
C PHE A 217 3.31 4.28 -3.96
N ALA A 218 2.84 5.51 -4.15
CA ALA A 218 2.83 6.11 -5.48
C ALA A 218 4.26 6.49 -5.89
N ALA A 219 4.68 6.03 -7.06
CA ALA A 219 6.03 6.26 -7.60
C ALA A 219 6.09 7.46 -8.56
N LYS A 220 4.97 7.79 -9.23
CA LYS A 220 4.74 8.98 -10.07
C LYS A 220 3.24 9.28 -10.08
#